data_AF-T1GGD0-F1
#
_entry.id   AF-T1GGD0-F1
#
_cell.length_a   1.000
_cell.length_b   1.000
_cell.length_c   1.000
_cell.angle_alpha   90.00
_cell.angle_beta   90.00
_cell.angle_gamma   90.00
#
_symmetry.space_group_name_H-M   'P 1'
#
loop_
_entity.id
_entity.type
_entity.pdbx_description
1 polymer ?
#
loop_
_entity_poly.entity_id
_entity_poly.type
_entity_poly.pdbx_seq_one_letter_code
_entity_poly.pdbx_strand_id
1 'polypeptide(L)'
;MLHVSMLADFALRKASDSLELITYFPCIFQSNLAEVDAVPNLFEVAPSSGVYPDEPINPNEPDEDNYEHLQHKYVIDQPETIDMVYQWREVLMQHENAYGGDERILMIETYSVPSYSNQMYGNKTTEGAQIPFNFNLITKVHQDTNAQGVVEAINAWMEAMPSGEEIGMLDVELSWEETVDPAACNSNSDIYELFSRDPCRTP
;
A
#
# COMPACT_ATOMS: atom_id res chain seq x y z
N MET A 1 -10.07 -17.27 3.77
CA MET A 1 -8.85 -16.48 3.99
C MET A 1 -7.69 -17.32 3.51
N LEU A 2 -7.12 -16.96 2.37
CA LEU A 2 -5.86 -17.51 1.89
C LEU A 2 -4.77 -16.52 2.31
N HIS A 3 -3.80 -17.01 3.08
CA HIS A 3 -2.64 -16.24 3.51
C HIS A 3 -1.50 -16.51 2.53
N VAL A 4 -0.92 -15.44 1.98
CA VAL A 4 0.18 -15.51 1.00
C VAL A 4 1.44 -14.98 1.68
N SER A 5 2.29 -15.91 2.12
CA SER A 5 3.62 -15.59 2.63
C SER A 5 4.65 -15.72 1.50
N MET A 6 5.32 -14.61 1.18
CA MET A 6 6.41 -14.58 0.19
C MET A 6 7.73 -14.92 0.89
N LEU A 7 8.02 -16.21 1.04
CA LEU A 7 9.25 -16.68 1.70
C LEU A 7 10.48 -16.73 0.76
N ALA A 8 10.35 -16.32 -0.50
CA ALA A 8 11.44 -16.30 -1.46
C ALA A 8 11.42 -15.00 -2.27
N ASP A 9 12.56 -14.33 -2.35
CA ASP A 9 12.72 -13.11 -3.14
C ASP A 9 12.48 -13.42 -4.62
N PHE A 10 11.30 -13.02 -5.10
CA PHE A 10 11.03 -13.02 -6.53
C PHE A 10 11.72 -11.80 -7.12
N ALA A 11 12.40 -11.97 -8.25
CA ALA A 11 12.94 -10.84 -9.01
C ALA A 11 11.81 -10.06 -9.68
N LEU A 12 10.98 -9.37 -8.87
CA LEU A 12 9.75 -8.70 -9.29
C LEU A 12 9.98 -7.57 -10.28
N ARG A 13 11.20 -7.00 -10.31
CA ARG A 13 11.64 -6.04 -11.35
C ARG A 13 11.61 -6.62 -12.77
N LYS A 14 11.42 -7.93 -12.94
CA LYS A 14 11.26 -8.59 -14.25
C LYS A 14 9.80 -8.84 -14.65
N ALA A 15 8.85 -8.71 -13.73
CA ALA A 15 7.43 -8.80 -14.06
C ALA A 15 7.00 -7.44 -14.60
N SER A 16 6.73 -7.34 -15.91
CA SER A 16 6.44 -6.04 -16.55
C SER A 16 4.97 -5.80 -16.84
N ASP A 17 4.12 -6.82 -16.81
CA ASP A 17 2.70 -6.70 -17.19
C ASP A 17 1.76 -7.46 -16.25
N SER A 18 0.51 -6.98 -16.16
CA SER A 18 -0.58 -7.51 -15.33
C SER A 18 -0.85 -9.01 -15.50
N LEU A 19 -0.68 -9.54 -16.72
CA LEU A 19 -0.87 -10.97 -17.03
C LEU A 19 0.23 -11.85 -16.42
N GLU A 20 1.46 -11.34 -16.28
CA GLU A 20 2.53 -12.08 -15.60
C GLU A 20 2.29 -12.13 -14.10
N LEU A 21 1.78 -11.06 -13.49
CA LEU A 21 1.44 -11.02 -12.07
C LEU A 21 0.40 -12.08 -11.68
N ILE A 22 -0.59 -12.34 -12.54
CA ILE A 22 -1.56 -13.44 -12.32
C ILE A 22 -0.86 -14.80 -12.29
N THR A 23 0.16 -15.00 -13.14
CA THR A 23 0.95 -16.25 -13.13
C THR A 23 1.86 -16.37 -11.92
N TYR A 24 2.40 -15.26 -11.40
CA TYR A 24 3.21 -15.27 -10.19
C TYR A 24 2.37 -15.43 -8.92
N PHE A 25 1.15 -14.89 -8.89
CA PHE A 25 0.29 -14.87 -7.71
C PHE A 25 -1.14 -15.39 -7.96
N PRO A 26 -1.30 -16.64 -8.43
CA PRO A 26 -2.63 -17.19 -8.71
C PRO A 26 -3.49 -17.33 -7.45
N CYS A 27 -2.88 -17.37 -6.26
CA CYS A 27 -3.56 -17.45 -4.97
C CYS A 27 -4.38 -16.20 -4.62
N ILE A 28 -3.97 -15.02 -5.10
CA ILE A 28 -4.70 -13.76 -4.88
C ILE A 28 -6.11 -13.84 -5.47
N PHE A 29 -6.31 -14.64 -6.52
CA PHE A 29 -7.60 -14.79 -7.22
C PHE A 29 -8.48 -15.95 -6.70
N GLN A 30 -8.00 -16.73 -5.73
CA GLN A 30 -8.69 -17.95 -5.27
C GLN A 30 -9.75 -17.69 -4.19
N SER A 31 -9.79 -16.49 -3.61
CA SER A 31 -10.81 -16.10 -2.62
C SER A 31 -11.13 -14.61 -2.67
N ASN A 32 -12.25 -14.22 -2.05
CA ASN A 32 -12.69 -12.82 -1.93
C ASN A 32 -11.82 -11.98 -0.97
N LEU A 33 -10.83 -12.57 -0.29
CA LEU A 33 -9.86 -11.85 0.53
C LEU A 33 -8.48 -12.41 0.21
N ALA A 34 -7.57 -11.53 -0.20
CA ALA A 34 -6.15 -11.81 -0.35
C ALA A 34 -5.38 -11.05 0.73
N GLU A 35 -4.69 -11.78 1.59
CA GLU A 35 -3.78 -11.23 2.59
C GLU A 35 -2.35 -11.50 2.13
N VAL A 36 -1.59 -10.43 1.91
CA VAL A 36 -0.21 -10.50 1.44
C VAL A 36 0.72 -10.09 2.59
N ASP A 37 1.59 -11.00 2.99
CA ASP A 37 2.56 -10.81 4.06
C ASP A 37 3.91 -10.29 3.54
N ALA A 38 4.70 -9.67 4.42
CA ALA A 38 6.05 -9.19 4.17
C ALA A 38 6.18 -8.19 3.00
N VAL A 39 5.16 -7.36 2.77
CA VAL A 39 5.13 -6.40 1.66
C VAL A 39 6.31 -5.42 1.66
N PRO A 40 6.78 -4.87 2.81
CA PRO A 40 7.96 -4.00 2.83
C PRO A 40 9.23 -4.59 2.21
N ASN A 41 9.35 -5.92 2.19
CA ASN A 41 10.53 -6.66 1.72
C ASN A 41 10.48 -7.00 0.22
N LEU A 42 9.50 -6.49 -0.54
CA LEU A 42 9.31 -6.87 -1.95
C LEU A 42 10.45 -6.48 -2.89
N PHE A 43 11.16 -5.40 -2.57
CA PHE A 43 12.21 -4.85 -3.41
C PHE A 43 13.38 -4.40 -2.58
N GLU A 44 14.57 -4.59 -3.13
CA GLU A 44 15.81 -3.98 -2.67
C GLU A 44 16.32 -2.97 -3.71
N VAL A 45 17.24 -2.11 -3.29
CA VAL A 45 17.96 -1.22 -4.20
C VAL A 45 18.67 -2.03 -5.27
N ALA A 46 18.44 -1.64 -6.54
CA ALA A 46 19.07 -2.30 -7.67
C ALA A 46 20.60 -2.18 -7.61
N PRO A 47 21.35 -3.22 -8.02
CA PRO A 47 22.80 -3.20 -7.97
C PRO A 47 23.38 -2.20 -8.95
N SER A 48 24.45 -1.51 -8.53
CA SER A 48 25.25 -0.66 -9.43
C SER A 48 26.43 -1.47 -9.95
N SER A 49 26.53 -1.63 -11.27
CA SER A 49 27.58 -2.45 -11.91
C SER A 49 27.65 -3.89 -11.39
N GLY A 50 26.50 -4.49 -11.03
CA GLY A 50 26.40 -5.85 -10.52
C GLY A 50 26.74 -6.00 -9.03
N VAL A 51 26.95 -4.90 -8.31
CA VAL A 51 27.23 -4.89 -6.87
C VAL A 51 26.07 -4.23 -6.13
N TYR A 52 25.53 -4.93 -5.15
CA TYR A 52 24.53 -4.39 -4.23
C TYR A 52 25.23 -3.50 -3.18
N PRO A 53 24.61 -2.36 -2.81
CA PRO A 53 25.17 -1.50 -1.79
C PRO A 53 25.08 -2.15 -0.40
N ASP A 54 26.15 -2.04 0.39
CA ASP A 54 26.14 -2.46 1.79
C ASP A 54 25.30 -1.50 2.63
N GLU A 55 24.53 -2.05 3.57
CA GLU A 55 23.72 -1.25 4.49
C GLU A 55 24.60 -0.50 5.51
N PRO A 56 24.27 0.75 5.85
CA PRO A 56 25.05 1.49 6.82
C PRO A 56 24.81 0.95 8.23
N ILE A 57 25.84 1.03 9.08
CA ILE A 57 25.74 0.64 10.49
C ILE A 57 24.80 1.60 11.23
N ASN A 58 23.94 1.03 12.07
CA ASN A 58 23.15 1.76 13.04
C ASN A 58 24.05 2.16 14.24
N PRO A 59 24.31 3.46 14.45
CA PRO A 59 25.20 3.89 15.54
C PRO A 59 24.62 3.63 16.94
N ASN A 60 23.35 3.27 17.04
CA ASN A 60 22.66 3.02 18.30
C ASN A 60 22.62 1.53 18.69
N GLU A 61 23.05 0.62 17.80
CA GLU A 61 23.05 -0.82 18.05
C GLU A 61 24.46 -1.39 17.82
N PRO A 62 25.28 -1.47 18.89
CA PRO A 62 26.66 -1.94 18.77
C PRO A 62 26.80 -3.46 18.63
N ASP A 63 25.75 -4.25 18.86
CA ASP A 63 25.79 -5.71 18.73
C ASP A 63 25.69 -6.13 17.27
N GLU A 64 26.78 -6.64 16.69
CA GLU A 64 26.85 -7.08 15.30
C GLU A 64 25.94 -8.28 14.98
N ASP A 65 25.54 -9.05 15.99
CA ASP A 65 24.63 -10.20 15.82
C ASP A 65 23.14 -9.77 15.85
N ASN A 66 22.86 -8.50 16.20
CA ASN A 66 21.49 -7.98 16.21
C ASN A 66 21.08 -7.54 14.80
N TYR A 67 19.85 -7.88 14.38
CA TYR A 67 19.28 -7.44 13.11
C TYR A 67 19.35 -5.91 12.97
N GLU A 68 19.02 -5.20 14.05
CA GLU A 68 19.02 -3.73 14.12
C GLU A 68 20.42 -3.09 14.07
N HIS A 69 21.49 -3.88 13.97
CA HIS A 69 22.86 -3.39 13.78
C HIS A 69 23.02 -2.60 12.48
N LEU A 70 22.20 -2.91 11.47
CA LEU A 70 22.21 -2.23 10.18
C LEU A 70 20.96 -1.38 10.01
N GLN A 71 21.07 -0.29 9.25
CA GLN A 71 19.89 0.46 8.84
C GLN A 71 19.39 -0.13 7.52
N HIS A 72 18.26 -0.83 7.57
CA HIS A 72 17.72 -1.64 6.47
C HIS A 72 17.18 -0.88 5.24
N LYS A 73 17.66 0.35 5.02
CA LYS A 73 17.14 1.30 4.02
C LYS A 73 17.34 0.84 2.56
N TYR A 74 18.10 -0.23 2.33
CA TYR A 74 18.36 -0.75 0.99
C TYR A 74 17.59 -2.03 0.67
N VAL A 75 17.04 -2.70 1.67
CA VAL A 75 16.36 -4.01 1.49
C VAL A 75 14.89 -4.01 1.91
N ILE A 76 14.42 -2.94 2.55
CA ILE A 76 13.00 -2.73 2.83
C ILE A 76 12.55 -1.33 2.40
N ASP A 77 11.23 -1.13 2.39
CA ASP A 77 10.57 0.16 2.21
C ASP A 77 10.93 0.89 0.90
N GLN A 78 11.25 0.16 -0.15
CA GLN A 78 11.54 0.75 -1.45
C GLN A 78 10.26 1.32 -2.08
N PRO A 79 10.33 2.43 -2.85
CA PRO A 79 9.14 3.03 -3.45
C PRO A 79 8.43 2.10 -4.44
N GLU A 80 9.17 1.23 -5.13
CA GLU A 80 8.61 0.25 -6.08
C GLU A 80 7.64 -0.74 -5.41
N THR A 81 7.78 -0.98 -4.10
CA THR A 81 6.83 -1.79 -3.33
C THR A 81 5.44 -1.18 -3.36
N ILE A 82 5.33 0.15 -3.21
CA ILE A 82 4.03 0.86 -3.24
C ILE A 82 3.41 0.73 -4.63
N ASP A 83 4.21 0.94 -5.68
CA ASP A 83 3.76 0.79 -7.07
C ASP A 83 3.28 -0.64 -7.37
N MET A 84 3.89 -1.65 -6.76
CA MET A 84 3.48 -3.04 -6.90
C MET A 84 2.13 -3.32 -6.23
N VAL A 85 1.88 -2.75 -5.04
CA VAL A 85 0.57 -2.85 -4.38
C VAL A 85 -0.53 -2.27 -5.28
N TYR A 86 -0.27 -1.12 -5.91
CA TYR A 86 -1.20 -0.51 -6.86
C TYR A 86 -1.47 -1.41 -8.06
N GLN A 87 -0.43 -2.04 -8.61
CA GLN A 87 -0.59 -2.99 -9.71
C GLN A 87 -1.44 -4.20 -9.29
N TRP A 88 -1.22 -4.76 -8.08
CA TRP A 88 -2.06 -5.85 -7.59
C TRP A 88 -3.53 -5.45 -7.45
N ARG A 89 -3.78 -4.23 -6.94
CA ARG A 89 -5.14 -3.67 -6.86
C ARG A 89 -5.76 -3.56 -8.25
N GLU A 90 -5.04 -3.02 -9.22
CA GLU A 90 -5.52 -2.88 -10.59
C GLU A 90 -5.89 -4.24 -11.20
N VAL A 91 -5.05 -5.27 -11.01
CA VAL A 91 -5.34 -6.61 -11.55
C VAL A 91 -6.59 -7.22 -10.90
N LEU A 92 -6.80 -7.02 -9.60
CA LEU A 92 -8.01 -7.45 -8.91
C LEU A 92 -9.27 -6.77 -9.48
N MET A 93 -9.22 -5.45 -9.68
CA MET A 93 -10.32 -4.68 -10.28
C MET A 93 -10.60 -5.12 -11.73
N GLN A 94 -9.56 -5.33 -12.54
CA GLN A 94 -9.70 -5.81 -13.91
C GLN A 94 -10.35 -7.20 -13.95
N HIS A 95 -9.95 -8.09 -13.04
CA HIS A 95 -10.56 -9.43 -12.92
C HIS A 95 -12.03 -9.34 -12.52
N GLU A 96 -12.38 -8.48 -11.56
CA GLU A 96 -13.78 -8.22 -11.18
C GLU A 96 -14.61 -7.68 -12.33
N ASN A 97 -14.10 -6.70 -13.07
CA ASN A 97 -14.79 -6.14 -14.23
C ASN A 97 -15.00 -7.17 -15.35
N ALA A 98 -14.04 -8.08 -15.54
CA ALA A 98 -14.10 -9.08 -16.59
C ALA A 98 -15.03 -10.27 -16.26
N TYR A 99 -15.06 -10.71 -14.99
CA TYR A 99 -15.71 -11.96 -14.59
C TYR A 99 -16.87 -11.77 -13.59
N GLY A 100 -17.03 -10.58 -13.03
CA GLY A 100 -17.97 -10.30 -11.95
C GLY A 100 -17.67 -11.05 -10.65
N GLY A 101 -18.69 -11.14 -9.81
CA GLY A 101 -18.61 -11.73 -8.46
C GLY A 101 -18.57 -10.68 -7.37
N ASP A 102 -18.45 -11.14 -6.13
CA ASP A 102 -18.28 -10.25 -4.98
C ASP A 102 -16.92 -9.52 -5.06
N GLU A 103 -16.85 -8.37 -4.40
CA GLU A 103 -15.61 -7.61 -4.24
C GLU A 103 -14.51 -8.46 -3.58
N ARG A 104 -13.29 -8.39 -4.12
CA ARG A 104 -12.08 -8.96 -3.56
C ARG A 104 -11.34 -7.87 -2.79
N ILE A 105 -11.11 -8.18 -1.53
CA ILE A 105 -10.39 -7.30 -0.62
C ILE A 105 -8.90 -7.64 -0.68
N LEU A 106 -8.07 -6.64 -0.93
CA LEU A 106 -6.63 -6.71 -0.78
C LEU A 106 -6.24 -6.17 0.60
N MET A 107 -5.70 -7.05 1.42
CA MET A 107 -5.11 -6.74 2.71
C MET A 107 -3.59 -6.97 2.63
N ILE A 108 -2.82 -6.05 3.18
CA ILE A 108 -1.36 -6.14 3.16
C ILE A 108 -0.77 -5.97 4.55
N GLU A 109 0.24 -6.77 4.87
CA GLU A 109 0.97 -6.74 6.12
C GLU A 109 2.18 -5.81 6.01
N THR A 110 2.28 -4.78 6.87
CA THR A 110 3.40 -3.82 6.83
C THR A 110 3.96 -3.53 8.22
N TYR A 111 5.22 -3.92 8.48
CA TYR A 111 5.96 -3.49 9.67
C TYR A 111 6.84 -2.27 9.38
N SER A 112 6.21 -1.20 8.91
CA SER A 112 6.90 0.03 8.51
C SER A 112 6.32 1.26 9.23
N VAL A 113 6.97 2.40 9.07
CA VAL A 113 6.46 3.66 9.65
C VAL A 113 5.15 4.08 8.99
N PRO A 114 4.21 4.72 9.72
CA PRO A 114 2.90 5.10 9.17
C PRO A 114 2.98 5.93 7.88
N SER A 115 3.96 6.82 7.76
CA SER A 115 4.16 7.65 6.56
C SER A 115 4.50 6.84 5.31
N TYR A 116 5.04 5.63 5.45
CA TYR A 116 5.31 4.72 4.36
C TYR A 116 4.12 3.79 4.12
N SER A 117 3.66 3.08 5.17
CA SER A 117 2.52 2.15 5.09
C SER A 117 1.25 2.80 4.53
N ASN A 118 0.95 4.04 4.94
CA ASN A 118 -0.29 4.69 4.53
C ASN A 118 -0.29 5.14 3.06
N GLN A 119 0.87 5.17 2.39
CA GLN A 119 0.90 5.37 0.94
C GLN A 119 0.26 4.19 0.21
N MET A 120 0.21 3.00 0.81
CA MET A 120 -0.32 1.81 0.17
C MET A 120 -1.85 1.75 0.08
N TYR A 121 -2.58 2.67 0.75
CA TYR A 121 -4.01 2.88 0.50
C TYR A 121 -4.28 3.34 -0.94
N GLY A 122 -3.33 4.05 -1.54
CA GLY A 122 -3.51 4.69 -2.82
C GLY A 122 -3.28 6.19 -2.77
N ASN A 123 -3.63 6.83 -3.88
CA ASN A 123 -3.58 8.26 -4.05
C ASN A 123 -4.74 8.71 -4.95
N LYS A 124 -4.80 10.01 -5.26
CA LYS A 124 -5.89 10.62 -6.04
C LYS A 124 -6.12 10.04 -7.43
N THR A 125 -5.18 9.29 -7.99
CA THR A 125 -5.26 8.73 -9.34
C THR A 125 -5.18 7.21 -9.36
N THR A 126 -4.92 6.57 -8.22
CA THR A 126 -4.60 5.14 -8.17
C THR A 126 -5.04 4.56 -6.85
N GLU A 127 -5.91 3.55 -6.89
CA GLU A 127 -6.29 2.78 -5.71
C GLU A 127 -5.18 1.80 -5.32
N GLY A 128 -4.96 1.64 -4.02
CA GLY A 128 -4.07 0.64 -3.45
C GLY A 128 -4.81 -0.45 -2.69
N ALA A 129 -4.16 -1.02 -1.69
CA ALA A 129 -4.80 -2.02 -0.84
C ALA A 129 -5.90 -1.37 0.00
N GLN A 130 -7.06 -2.02 0.11
CA GLN A 130 -8.13 -1.52 0.96
C GLN A 130 -7.76 -1.57 2.45
N ILE A 131 -6.90 -2.50 2.85
CA ILE A 131 -6.51 -2.68 4.25
C ILE A 131 -4.99 -2.91 4.40
N PRO A 132 -4.17 -1.84 4.42
CA PRO A 132 -2.84 -1.86 5.02
C PRO A 132 -2.96 -2.08 6.52
N PHE A 133 -2.44 -3.20 7.02
CA PHE A 133 -2.62 -3.57 8.43
C PHE A 133 -1.80 -2.64 9.35
N ASN A 134 -2.50 -2.07 10.34
CA ASN A 134 -1.92 -1.15 11.31
C ASN A 134 -1.25 -1.88 12.47
N PHE A 135 0.06 -2.07 12.41
CA PHE A 135 0.86 -2.60 13.52
C PHE A 135 1.36 -1.53 14.51
N ASN A 136 0.97 -0.26 14.36
CA ASN A 136 1.52 0.83 15.17
C ASN A 136 1.23 0.64 16.66
N LEU A 137 0.06 0.09 17.02
CA LEU A 137 -0.26 -0.22 18.42
C LEU A 137 0.55 -1.39 18.96
N ILE A 138 0.88 -2.38 18.13
CA ILE A 138 1.70 -3.53 18.53
C ILE A 138 3.17 -3.13 18.70
N THR A 139 3.65 -2.21 17.85
CA THR A 139 5.06 -1.81 17.81
C THR A 139 5.40 -0.62 18.72
N LYS A 140 4.45 0.26 19.04
CA LYS A 140 4.68 1.46 19.87
C LYS A 140 4.16 1.37 21.30
N VAL A 141 3.28 0.42 21.61
CA VAL A 141 2.69 0.28 22.94
C VAL A 141 3.30 -0.92 23.64
N HIS A 142 3.90 -0.66 24.80
CA HIS A 142 4.52 -1.64 25.68
C HIS A 142 3.86 -1.61 27.06
N GLN A 143 4.26 -2.52 27.94
CA GLN A 143 3.66 -2.67 29.27
C GLN A 143 3.79 -1.41 30.14
N ASP A 144 4.79 -0.58 29.87
CA ASP A 144 5.12 0.66 30.57
C ASP A 144 4.59 1.93 29.87
N THR A 145 3.95 1.80 28.70
CA THR A 145 3.35 2.93 28.00
C THR A 145 2.16 3.50 28.77
N ASN A 146 2.20 4.80 29.05
CA ASN A 146 1.10 5.51 29.70
C ASN A 146 0.00 5.90 28.69
N ALA A 147 -1.12 6.44 29.18
CA ALA A 147 -2.24 6.82 28.32
C ALA A 147 -1.87 7.84 27.23
N GLN A 148 -0.93 8.75 27.51
CA GLN A 148 -0.46 9.75 26.55
C GLN A 148 0.27 9.08 25.39
N GLY A 149 1.14 8.11 25.65
CA GLY A 149 1.84 7.36 24.61
C GLY A 149 0.91 6.53 23.72
N VAL A 150 -0.19 6.00 24.28
CA VAL A 150 -1.22 5.31 23.48
C VAL A 150 -1.92 6.29 22.53
N VAL A 151 -2.28 7.50 23.02
CA VAL A 151 -2.89 8.54 22.17
C VAL A 151 -1.93 8.97 21.07
N GLU A 152 -0.63 9.12 21.37
CA GLU A 152 0.39 9.45 20.37
C GLU A 152 0.52 8.37 19.29
N ALA A 153 0.48 7.09 19.65
CA ALA A 153 0.50 5.98 18.69
C ALA A 153 -0.75 5.97 17.79
N ILE A 154 -1.93 6.26 18.34
CA ILE A 154 -3.17 6.38 17.56
C ILE A 154 -3.06 7.56 16.58
N ASN A 155 -2.71 8.74 17.10
CA ASN A 155 -2.62 9.96 16.29
C ASN A 155 -1.58 9.84 15.19
N ALA A 156 -0.42 9.22 15.45
CA ALA A 156 0.60 9.01 14.44
C ALA A 156 0.11 8.19 13.22
N TRP A 157 -0.82 7.25 13.43
CA TRP A 157 -1.42 6.51 12.32
C TRP A 157 -2.50 7.34 11.63
N MET A 158 -3.40 7.95 12.40
CA MET A 158 -4.53 8.73 11.88
C MET A 158 -4.07 9.95 11.08
N GLU A 159 -3.04 10.67 11.55
CA GLU A 159 -2.50 11.86 10.89
C GLU A 159 -1.76 11.54 9.58
N ALA A 160 -1.23 10.31 9.46
CA ALA A 160 -0.55 9.86 8.26
C ALA A 160 -1.52 9.31 7.20
N MET A 161 -2.79 9.05 7.56
CA MET A 161 -3.76 8.40 6.67
C MET A 161 -4.34 9.42 5.67
N PRO A 162 -4.56 9.05 4.40
CA PRO A 162 -5.30 9.89 3.46
C PRO A 162 -6.73 10.14 3.97
N SER A 163 -7.22 11.38 3.87
CA SER A 163 -8.56 11.76 4.34
C SER A 163 -9.66 10.92 3.68
N GLY A 164 -10.57 10.36 4.48
CA GLY A 164 -11.69 9.54 4.05
C GLY A 164 -11.44 8.03 4.15
N GLU A 165 -10.18 7.59 4.08
CA GLU A 165 -9.80 6.18 4.22
C GLU A 165 -10.04 5.66 5.66
N GLU A 166 -9.97 6.54 6.67
CA GLU A 166 -10.13 6.18 8.08
C GLU A 166 -11.53 5.65 8.43
N ILE A 167 -12.51 5.92 7.58
CA ILE A 167 -13.90 5.49 7.73
C ILE A 167 -14.40 4.69 6.52
N GLY A 168 -13.52 4.37 5.56
CA GLY A 168 -13.89 3.68 4.31
C GLY A 168 -14.91 4.47 3.51
N MET A 169 -14.72 5.80 3.39
CA MET A 169 -15.59 6.63 2.56
C MET A 169 -15.55 6.15 1.12
N LEU A 170 -16.73 5.86 0.57
CA LEU A 170 -16.90 5.58 -0.85
C LEU A 170 -17.01 6.89 -1.61
N ASP A 171 -16.52 6.89 -2.84
CA ASP A 171 -16.74 7.99 -3.79
C ASP A 171 -18.24 8.26 -3.95
N VAL A 172 -18.62 9.52 -3.81
CA VAL A 172 -19.99 9.96 -4.01
C VAL A 172 -20.21 10.21 -5.50
N GLU A 173 -21.29 9.65 -6.07
CA GLU A 173 -21.72 10.03 -7.41
C GLU A 173 -22.09 11.52 -7.44
N LEU A 174 -21.38 12.28 -8.28
CA LEU A 174 -21.62 13.71 -8.49
C LEU A 174 -22.00 13.94 -9.94
N SER A 175 -23.05 14.74 -10.18
CA SER A 175 -23.43 15.14 -11.53
C SER A 175 -22.46 16.16 -12.14
N TRP A 176 -22.57 16.38 -13.47
CA TRP A 176 -21.82 17.42 -14.17
C TRP A 176 -22.04 18.81 -13.56
N GLU A 177 -23.28 19.13 -13.15
CA GLU A 177 -23.63 20.42 -12.55
C GLU A 177 -23.01 20.62 -11.15
N GLU A 178 -22.72 19.53 -10.45
CA GLU A 178 -22.12 19.52 -9.11
C GLU A 178 -20.58 19.47 -9.16
N THR A 179 -20.01 19.13 -10.32
CA THR A 179 -18.58 19.04 -10.54
C THR A 179 -17.94 20.43 -10.58
N VAL A 180 -16.96 20.66 -9.70
CA VAL A 180 -16.18 21.89 -9.55
C VAL A 180 -14.69 21.70 -9.86
N ASP A 181 -14.25 20.47 -10.11
CA ASP A 181 -12.86 20.16 -10.44
C ASP A 181 -12.45 20.83 -11.77
N PRO A 182 -11.43 21.71 -11.77
CA PRO A 182 -10.94 22.32 -12.99
C PRO A 182 -10.56 21.33 -14.10
N ALA A 183 -10.09 20.12 -13.76
CA ALA A 183 -9.74 19.10 -14.74
C ALA A 183 -10.99 18.59 -15.48
N ALA A 184 -12.07 18.31 -14.75
CA ALA A 184 -13.34 17.87 -15.31
C ALA A 184 -14.10 19.01 -16.00
N CYS A 185 -14.12 20.22 -15.43
CA CYS A 185 -14.78 21.37 -16.05
C CYS A 185 -14.18 21.75 -17.42
N ASN A 186 -12.90 21.44 -17.67
CA ASN A 186 -12.23 21.65 -18.95
C ASN A 186 -12.49 20.52 -19.98
N SER A 187 -13.26 19.49 -19.62
CA SER A 187 -13.63 18.37 -20.50
C SER A 187 -15.02 18.62 -21.15
N ASN A 188 -16.05 17.83 -20.81
CA ASN A 188 -17.46 18.05 -21.15
C ASN A 188 -18.37 17.12 -20.30
N SER A 189 -19.69 17.35 -20.37
CA SER A 189 -20.71 16.60 -19.60
C SER A 189 -20.77 15.10 -19.88
N ASP A 190 -20.24 14.62 -21.02
CA ASP A 190 -20.34 13.21 -21.39
C ASP A 190 -19.16 12.38 -20.85
N ILE A 191 -18.04 13.03 -20.46
CA ILE A 191 -16.80 12.34 -20.06
C ILE A 191 -16.18 12.88 -18.77
N TYR A 192 -16.83 13.80 -18.08
CA TYR A 192 -16.29 14.48 -16.91
C TYR A 192 -15.87 13.54 -15.78
N GLU A 193 -16.58 12.42 -15.60
CA GLU A 193 -16.28 11.39 -14.59
C GLU A 193 -14.88 10.78 -14.79
N LEU A 194 -14.38 10.72 -16.02
CA LEU A 194 -13.02 10.22 -16.31
C LEU A 194 -11.92 11.18 -15.82
N PHE A 195 -12.27 12.43 -15.49
CA PHE A 195 -11.32 13.48 -15.13
C PHE A 195 -11.61 14.12 -13.75
N SER A 196 -12.80 13.89 -13.20
CA SER A 196 -13.26 14.54 -11.96
C SER A 196 -12.65 13.87 -10.74
N ARG A 197 -12.06 14.68 -9.88
CA ARG A 197 -11.57 14.28 -8.55
C ARG A 197 -12.49 14.79 -7.44
N ASP A 198 -13.70 15.21 -7.77
CA ASP A 198 -14.67 15.69 -6.79
C ASP A 198 -15.35 14.56 -5.99
N PRO A 199 -15.63 13.36 -6.57
CA PRO A 199 -16.20 12.24 -5.81
C PRO A 199 -15.40 11.87 -4.55
N CYS A 200 -14.07 11.93 -4.62
CA CYS A 200 -13.16 11.66 -3.51
C CYS A 200 -12.87 12.88 -2.60
N ARG A 201 -13.58 14.01 -2.80
CA ARG A 201 -13.46 15.25 -2.01
C ARG A 201 -14.77 15.64 -1.33
N THR A 202 -15.78 14.79 -1.41
CA THR A 202 -17.04 15.05 -0.74
C THR A 202 -16.85 15.02 0.78
N PRO A 203 -17.57 15.89 1.53
CA PRO A 203 -17.51 15.93 3.00
C PRO A 203 -17.92 14.62 3.68
#